data_AF-A0A8I1II29-F1
#
_entry.id   AF-A0A8I1II29-F1
#
_cell.length_a   1.000
_cell.length_b   1.000
_cell.length_c   1.000
_cell.angle_alpha   90.00
_cell.angle_beta   90.00
_cell.angle_gamma   90.00
#
_symmetry.space_group_name_H-M   'P 1'
#
loop_
_entity.id
_entity.type
_entity.pdbx_description
1 polymer ?
#
loop_
_entity_poly.entity_id
_entity_poly.type
_entity_poly.pdbx_seq_one_letter_code
_entity_poly.pdbx_strand_id
1 'polypeptide(L)' 'VPEERLPTHPEAQAEIARQWAEPWGDRRQEMVFIGVGLDREAICAQLNAALIEGDDFEPEAWAGLADPFPRWVAQ' A
#
# COMPACT_ATOMS: atom_id res chain seq x y z
N VAL A 1 5.22 -12.69 -6.30
CA VAL A 1 6.53 -13.40 -6.15
C VAL A 1 6.48 -14.73 -6.90
N PRO A 2 7.57 -15.24 -7.53
CA PRO A 2 7.55 -16.57 -8.17
C PRO A 2 7.13 -17.67 -7.19
N GLU A 3 6.36 -18.65 -7.64
CA GLU A 3 5.77 -19.69 -6.78
C GLU A 3 6.84 -20.49 -6.02
N GLU A 4 7.98 -20.80 -6.67
CA GLU A 4 9.09 -21.51 -6.03
C GLU A 4 9.76 -20.76 -4.87
N ARG A 5 9.49 -19.45 -4.72
CA ARG A 5 10.01 -18.62 -3.63
C ARG A 5 9.00 -18.40 -2.50
N LEU A 6 7.78 -18.92 -2.64
CA LEU A 6 6.78 -18.83 -1.59
C LEU A 6 7.15 -19.75 -0.42
N PRO A 7 6.83 -19.36 0.83
CA PRO A 7 6.95 -20.23 1.97
C PRO A 7 6.16 -21.54 1.77
N THR A 8 6.74 -22.67 2.17
CA THR A 8 6.08 -23.99 2.11
C THR A 8 5.34 -24.35 3.40
N HIS A 9 5.55 -23.59 4.49
CA HIS A 9 4.88 -23.84 5.76
C HIS A 9 3.39 -23.50 5.66
N PRO A 10 2.47 -24.41 6.08
CA PRO A 10 1.02 -24.22 5.88
C PRO A 10 0.47 -22.90 6.44
N GLU A 11 0.96 -22.46 7.60
CA GLU A 11 0.50 -21.21 8.23
C GLU A 11 0.86 -19.97 7.42
N ALA A 12 2.07 -19.95 6.85
CA ALA A 12 2.52 -18.84 6.00
C ALA A 12 1.75 -18.82 4.67
N GLN A 13 1.43 -19.99 4.11
CA GLN A 13 0.59 -20.08 2.92
C GLN A 13 -0.83 -19.60 3.19
N ALA A 14 -1.42 -19.96 4.34
CA ALA A 14 -2.74 -19.48 4.74
C ALA A 14 -2.75 -17.95 4.92
N GLU A 15 -1.69 -17.37 5.51
CA GLU A 15 -1.59 -15.92 5.68
C GLU A 15 -1.47 -15.19 4.34
N ILE A 16 -0.64 -15.70 3.42
CA ILE A 16 -0.51 -15.15 2.06
C ILE A 16 -1.86 -15.22 1.34
N ALA A 17 -2.53 -16.37 1.38
CA ALA A 17 -3.84 -16.56 0.75
C ALA A 17 -4.91 -15.62 1.32
N ARG A 18 -4.86 -15.32 2.62
CA ARG A 18 -5.77 -14.37 3.28
C ARG A 18 -5.59 -12.94 2.79
N GLN A 19 -4.36 -12.57 2.44
CA GLN A 19 -4.00 -11.22 2.00
C GLN A 19 -3.95 -11.08 0.48
N TRP A 20 -4.07 -12.18 -0.27
CA TRP A 20 -4.00 -12.18 -1.72
C TRP A 20 -5.27 -11.60 -2.34
N ALA A 21 -5.13 -10.64 -3.24
CA ALA A 21 -6.24 -10.00 -3.93
C ALA A 21 -5.97 -9.94 -5.43
N GLU A 22 -6.75 -10.66 -6.24
CA GLU A 22 -6.65 -10.55 -7.71
C GLU A 22 -7.22 -9.21 -8.20
N PRO A 23 -6.63 -8.58 -9.25
CA PRO A 23 -5.48 -9.03 -10.05
C PRO A 23 -4.10 -8.64 -9.47
N TRP A 24 -4.07 -8.12 -8.25
CA TRP A 24 -2.90 -7.45 -7.65
C TRP A 24 -1.94 -8.41 -6.95
N GLY A 25 -2.40 -9.61 -6.61
CA GLY A 25 -1.66 -10.62 -5.90
C GLY A 25 -1.36 -10.25 -4.45
N ASP A 26 -0.09 -10.28 -4.08
CA ASP A 26 0.41 -9.97 -2.73
C ASP A 26 0.73 -8.47 -2.52
N ARG A 27 0.45 -7.60 -3.50
CA ARG A 27 0.70 -6.16 -3.41
C ARG A 27 -0.14 -5.54 -2.29
N ARG A 28 0.54 -4.96 -1.30
CA ARG A 28 -0.08 -4.20 -0.22
C ARG A 28 0.83 -3.07 0.25
N GLN A 29 0.22 -2.07 0.88
CA GLN A 29 0.93 -1.00 1.56
C GLN A 29 0.55 -1.02 3.04
N GLU A 30 1.56 -1.04 3.91
CA GLU A 30 1.38 -0.92 5.36
C GLU A 30 2.13 0.33 5.83
N MET A 31 1.43 1.20 6.55
CA MET A 31 2.02 2.41 7.13
C MET A 31 2.11 2.26 8.64
N VAL A 32 3.29 2.51 9.21
CA VAL A 32 3.52 2.48 10.65
C VAL A 32 4.04 3.85 11.09
N PHE A 33 3.38 4.43 12.09
CA PHE A 33 3.80 5.69 12.71
C PHE A 33 4.38 5.40 14.10
N ILE A 34 5.63 5.80 14.33
CA ILE A 34 6.35 5.59 15.59
C ILE A 34 6.72 6.95 16.17
N GLY A 35 6.26 7.23 17.39
CA GLY A 35 6.53 8.49 18.06
C GLY A 35 5.85 8.58 19.43
N VAL A 36 6.19 9.63 20.19
CA VAL A 36 5.59 9.93 21.49
C VAL A 36 4.65 11.13 21.34
N GLY A 37 3.46 11.07 21.94
CA GLY A 37 2.48 12.15 21.86
C GLY A 37 1.83 12.30 20.48
N LEU A 38 1.79 11.23 19.68
CA LEU A 38 1.10 11.23 18.39
C LEU A 38 -0.41 11.38 18.59
N ASP A 39 -1.01 12.31 17.86
CA ASP A 39 -2.46 12.45 17.79
C ASP A 39 -3.01 11.51 16.72
N ARG A 40 -3.53 10.36 17.17
CA ARG A 40 -4.10 9.34 16.29
C ARG A 40 -5.28 9.87 15.48
N GLU A 41 -6.15 10.68 16.08
CA GLU A 41 -7.35 11.16 15.39
C GLU A 41 -6.98 12.14 14.28
N ALA A 42 -6.06 13.07 14.55
CA ALA A 42 -5.56 14.00 13.56
C ALA A 42 -4.85 13.30 12.39
N ILE A 43 -4.06 12.24 12.67
CA ILE A 43 -3.40 11.44 11.63
C ILE A 43 -4.44 10.72 10.77
N CYS A 44 -5.39 10.01 11.40
CA CYS A 44 -6.45 9.32 10.67
C CYS A 44 -7.29 10.28 9.83
N ALA A 45 -7.62 11.48 10.35
CA ALA A 45 -8.38 12.49 9.61
C ALA A 45 -7.63 12.96 8.35
N GLN A 46 -6.33 13.21 8.45
CA GLN A 46 -5.51 13.62 7.30
C GLN A 46 -5.38 12.50 6.26
N LEU A 47 -5.19 11.24 6.69
CA LEU A 47 -5.16 10.10 5.78
C LEU A 47 -6.49 9.90 5.06
N ASN A 48 -7.61 10.01 5.79
CA ASN A 48 -8.94 9.91 5.20
C ASN A 48 -9.22 11.05 4.20
N ALA A 49 -8.74 12.26 4.49
CA ALA A 49 -8.88 13.39 3.57
C ALA A 49 -8.03 13.27 2.30
N ALA A 50 -6.99 12.43 2.33
CA ALA A 50 -6.15 12.11 1.17
C ALA A 50 -6.69 10.92 0.34
N LEU A 51 -7.77 10.28 0.79
CA LEU A 51 -8.44 9.26 -0.01
C LEU A 51 -9.03 9.90 -1.26
N ILE A 52 -8.87 9.20 -2.37
CA ILE A 52 -9.42 9.60 -3.66
C ILE A 52 -10.65 8.73 -3.92
N GLU A 53 -11.73 9.34 -4.39
CA GLU A 53 -12.94 8.60 -4.76
C GLU A 53 -12.65 7.66 -5.94
N GLY A 54 -13.04 6.40 -5.78
CA GLY A 54 -12.87 5.37 -6.79
C GLY A 54 -13.41 4.03 -6.30
N ASP A 55 -14.08 3.30 -7.19
CA ASP A 55 -14.61 1.97 -6.89
C ASP A 55 -13.56 0.86 -7.13
N ASP A 56 -12.54 1.16 -7.94
CA ASP A 56 -11.45 0.26 -8.30
C ASP A 56 -10.11 1.00 -8.40
N PHE A 57 -9.01 0.27 -8.48
CA PHE A 57 -7.67 0.81 -8.66
C PHE A 57 -7.43 1.21 -10.13
N GLU A 58 -7.67 2.49 -10.43
CA GLU A 58 -7.45 3.10 -11.76
C GLU A 58 -6.28 4.11 -11.71
N PRO A 59 -5.01 3.66 -11.66
CA PRO A 59 -3.86 4.54 -11.51
C PRO A 59 -3.71 5.53 -12.68
N GLU A 60 -4.21 5.19 -13.86
CA GLU A 60 -4.21 6.03 -15.05
C GLU A 60 -4.97 7.35 -14.84
N ALA A 61 -6.03 7.34 -14.03
CA ALA A 61 -6.80 8.54 -13.70
C ALA A 61 -5.95 9.60 -12.96
N TRP A 62 -4.88 9.15 -12.29
CA TRP A 62 -4.03 9.98 -11.43
C TRP A 62 -2.64 10.26 -12.03
N ALA A 63 -2.36 9.73 -13.24
CA ALA A 63 -1.05 9.86 -13.89
C ALA A 63 -0.65 11.32 -14.19
N GLY A 64 -1.62 12.24 -14.23
CA GLY A 64 -1.41 13.67 -14.42
C GLY A 64 -1.28 14.50 -13.14
N LEU A 65 -1.37 13.89 -11.94
CA LEU A 65 -1.17 14.61 -10.70
C LEU A 65 0.24 15.19 -10.62
N ALA A 66 0.36 16.40 -10.07
CA ALA A 66 1.65 17.01 -9.84
C ALA A 66 2.44 16.14 -8.85
N ASP A 67 3.62 15.68 -9.25
CA ASP A 67 4.56 15.01 -8.35
C ASP A 67 5.27 16.07 -7.49
N PRO A 68 4.99 16.14 -6.17
CA PRO A 68 5.60 17.13 -5.29
C PRO A 68 7.03 16.75 -4.89
N PHE A 69 7.47 15.53 -5.21
CA PHE A 69 8.81 15.06 -4.87
C PHE A 69 9.84 15.52 -5.92
N PRO A 70 11.11 15.71 -5.53
CA PRO A 70 12.16 16.00 -6.48
C PRO A 70 12.31 14.84 -7.47
N ARG A 71 12.68 15.16 -8.72
CA ARG A 71 13.01 14.12 -9.71
C ARG A 71 14.20 13.32 -9.20
N TRP A 72 13.97 12.03 -8.97
CA TRP A 72 15.01 11.08 -8.63
C TRP A 72 15.89 10.89 -9.86
N VAL A 73 17.08 11.47 -9.85
CA VAL A 73 18.13 11.17 -10.82
C VAL A 73 18.85 9.92 -10.37
N ALA A 74 18.86 8.88 -11.22
CA ALA A 74 19.74 7.74 -10.98
C ALA A 74 21.19 8.24 -10.97
N GLN A 75 21.96 7.82 -9.95
CA GLN A 75 23.41 7.98 -9.94
C GLN A 75 24.07 6.97 -10.87
#